data_AF-A0A286Y3R1-F1
#
_entry.id   AF-A0A286Y3R1-F1
#
_cell.length_a   1.000
_cell.length_b   1.000
_cell.length_c   1.000
_cell.angle_alpha   90.00
_cell.angle_beta   90.00
_cell.angle_gamma   90.00
#
_symmetry.space_group_name_H-M   'P 1'
#
loop_
_entity.id
_entity.type
_entity.pdbx_description
1 polymer ?
#
loop_
_entity_poly.entity_id
_entity_poly.type
_entity_poly.pdbx_seq_one_letter_code
_entity_poly.pdbx_strand_id
1 'polypeptide(L)'
;QTAVLVPPGPGAVSPAQSSPWIERVVGWLGKVFLQDSPTRPTSPEAGNTLRRWRCHVQRFFYRIYASLRIEELFSIIRDFPDSRPAIEDLKYCLERTDQRQQLLVSLKAALETRLLHPGVNTCDIITLYISAIKALRVLDPSMVILEVACEPIRRYLRTREDTVRQIVAGLTGDSDGTGDLAVEL
;
A
#
# COMPACT_ATOMS: atom_id res chain seq x y z
N GLN A 1 33.09 23.82 2.54
CA GLN A 1 31.70 23.79 2.02
C GLN A 1 31.00 22.61 2.67
N THR A 2 30.25 22.89 3.72
CA THR A 2 29.53 21.90 4.52
C THR A 2 28.20 21.65 3.83
N ALA A 3 27.98 20.43 3.34
CA ALA A 3 26.71 20.02 2.75
C ALA A 3 25.62 20.11 3.82
N VAL A 4 24.72 21.07 3.65
CA VAL A 4 23.49 21.17 4.43
C VAL A 4 22.61 20.02 3.96
N LEU A 5 22.48 19.00 4.80
CA LEU A 5 21.45 17.96 4.68
C LEU A 5 20.09 18.66 4.73
N VAL A 6 19.46 18.78 3.56
CA VAL A 6 18.06 19.17 3.44
C VAL A 6 17.25 18.07 4.15
N PRO A 7 16.43 18.40 5.17
CA PRO A 7 15.59 17.40 5.81
C PRO A 7 14.58 16.85 4.79
N PRO A 8 14.25 15.55 4.83
CA PRO A 8 13.21 15.01 3.97
C PRO A 8 11.92 15.79 4.23
N GLY A 9 11.20 16.14 3.17
CA GLY A 9 9.88 16.77 3.25
C GLY A 9 8.91 15.93 4.09
N PRO A 10 7.64 16.35 4.30
CA PRO A 10 6.67 15.63 5.11
C PRO A 10 6.27 14.31 4.42
N GLY A 11 7.17 13.34 4.44
CA GLY A 11 6.95 11.97 4.06
C GLY A 11 5.92 11.43 5.01
N ALA A 12 4.84 10.88 4.46
CA ALA A 12 3.79 10.22 5.21
C ALA A 12 4.41 9.33 6.29
N VAL A 13 4.09 9.59 7.56
CA VAL A 13 4.59 8.82 8.68
C VAL A 13 4.17 7.36 8.46
N SER A 14 5.14 6.46 8.24
CA SER A 14 4.89 5.03 8.12
C SER A 14 4.11 4.54 9.35
N PRO A 15 3.16 3.60 9.22
CA PRO A 15 2.40 3.08 10.33
C PRO A 15 3.27 2.50 11.45
N ALA A 16 4.41 1.89 11.09
CA ALA A 16 5.38 1.38 12.05
C ALA A 16 6.06 2.50 12.87
N GLN A 17 6.18 3.70 12.28
CA GLN A 17 6.80 4.88 12.90
C GLN A 17 5.76 5.81 13.57
N SER A 18 4.46 5.48 13.51
CA SER A 18 3.39 6.32 14.07
C SER A 18 3.29 6.25 15.61
N SER A 19 3.93 5.26 16.24
CA SER A 19 3.88 5.04 17.70
C SER A 19 4.18 6.30 18.54
N PRO A 20 5.26 7.08 18.29
CA PRO A 20 5.53 8.29 19.06
C PRO A 20 4.46 9.37 18.89
N TRP A 21 3.82 9.45 17.72
CA TRP A 21 2.72 10.39 17.50
C TRP A 21 1.46 9.93 18.25
N ILE A 22 1.13 8.64 18.21
CA ILE A 22 0.00 8.07 18.98
C ILE A 22 0.19 8.34 20.47
N GLU A 23 1.39 8.13 21.03
CA GLU A 23 1.66 8.42 22.44
C GLU A 23 1.46 9.90 22.79
N ARG A 24 1.84 10.82 21.89
CA ARG A 24 1.60 12.26 22.11
C ARG A 24 0.11 12.59 22.11
N VAL A 25 -0.66 12.01 21.20
CA VAL A 25 -2.13 12.19 21.13
C VAL A 25 -2.79 11.63 22.39
N VAL A 26 -2.43 10.42 22.80
CA VAL A 26 -2.96 9.79 24.02
C VAL A 26 -2.57 10.58 25.27
N GLY A 27 -1.33 11.06 25.34
CA GLY A 27 -0.87 11.91 26.45
C GLY A 27 -1.61 13.26 26.50
N TRP A 28 -1.91 13.86 25.34
CA TRP A 28 -2.75 15.05 25.27
C TRP A 28 -4.17 14.79 25.77
N LEU A 29 -4.79 13.68 25.34
CA LEU A 29 -6.10 13.25 25.85
C LEU A 29 -6.08 13.07 27.37
N GLY A 30 -5.04 12.44 27.91
CA GLY A 30 -4.85 12.31 29.36
C GLY A 30 -4.85 13.66 30.07
N LYS A 31 -4.04 14.61 29.59
CA LYS A 31 -3.96 15.96 30.18
C LYS A 31 -5.29 16.70 30.16
N VAL A 32 -6.05 16.61 29.06
CA VAL A 32 -7.32 17.32 28.88
C VAL A 32 -8.42 16.73 29.76
N PHE A 33 -8.56 15.40 29.77
CA PHE A 33 -9.73 14.74 30.33
C PHE A 33 -9.51 14.14 31.73
N LEU A 34 -8.27 13.78 32.08
CA LEU A 34 -7.96 13.16 33.37
C LEU A 34 -7.34 14.16 34.37
N GLN A 35 -7.06 15.39 33.93
CA GLN A 35 -6.50 16.48 34.75
C GLN A 35 -5.36 15.98 35.63
N ASP A 36 -4.23 15.63 35.01
CA ASP A 36 -2.98 15.25 35.70
C ASP A 36 -2.49 16.43 36.57
N SER A 37 -3.04 16.56 37.77
CA SER A 37 -2.53 17.46 38.80
C SER A 37 -1.41 16.72 39.55
N PRO A 38 -0.24 17.34 39.76
CA PRO A 38 0.95 16.68 40.31
C PRO A 38 0.76 16.09 41.72
N THR A 39 -0.35 16.38 42.41
CA THR A 39 -0.62 15.94 43.78
C THR A 39 -1.51 14.70 43.89
N ARG A 40 -2.03 14.15 42.78
CA ARG A 40 -2.99 13.02 42.81
C ARG A 40 -2.31 11.71 42.38
N PRO A 41 -2.36 10.63 43.19
CA PRO A 41 -1.84 9.34 42.76
C PRO A 41 -2.60 8.85 41.53
N THR A 42 -1.88 8.43 40.49
CA THR A 42 -2.45 7.85 39.26
C THR A 42 -3.36 6.68 39.61
N SER A 43 -4.68 6.88 39.47
CA SER A 43 -5.67 5.84 39.70
C SER A 43 -5.53 4.71 38.66
N PRO A 44 -5.69 3.42 39.04
CA PRO A 44 -5.71 2.31 38.09
C PRO A 44 -6.78 2.48 36.99
N GLU A 45 -7.86 3.21 37.26
CA GLU A 45 -8.93 3.50 36.29
C GLU A 45 -8.47 4.47 35.18
N ALA A 46 -7.63 5.45 35.53
CA ALA A 46 -7.03 6.37 34.57
C ALA A 46 -6.10 5.61 33.61
N GLY A 47 -5.28 4.68 34.14
CA GLY A 47 -4.43 3.81 33.35
C GLY A 47 -5.20 2.92 32.36
N ASN A 48 -6.32 2.34 32.81
CA ASN A 48 -7.19 1.53 31.95
C ASN A 48 -7.84 2.36 30.84
N THR A 49 -8.23 3.59 31.13
CA THR A 49 -8.83 4.51 30.15
C THR A 49 -7.83 4.94 29.08
N LEU A 50 -6.60 5.31 29.46
CA LEU A 50 -5.54 5.65 28.52
C LEU A 50 -5.18 4.49 27.59
N ARG A 51 -5.14 3.25 28.11
CA ARG A 51 -4.92 2.05 27.27
C ARG A 51 -6.03 1.86 26.24
N ARG A 52 -7.30 2.06 26.63
CA ARG A 52 -8.44 1.99 25.70
C ARG A 52 -8.36 3.08 24.63
N TRP A 53 -8.03 4.32 25.01
CA TRP A 53 -7.85 5.41 24.05
C TRP A 53 -6.70 5.16 23.09
N ARG A 54 -5.56 4.67 23.59
CA ARG A 54 -4.42 4.26 22.74
C ARG A 54 -4.85 3.23 21.71
N CYS A 55 -5.53 2.17 22.13
CA CYS A 55 -6.04 1.15 21.22
C CYS A 55 -7.00 1.74 20.18
N HIS A 56 -7.90 2.63 20.61
CA HIS A 56 -8.88 3.25 19.72
C HIS A 56 -8.22 4.18 18.68
N VAL A 57 -7.32 5.07 19.11
CA VAL A 57 -6.57 5.99 18.24
C VAL A 57 -5.71 5.19 17.25
N GLN A 58 -5.03 4.15 17.71
CA GLN A 58 -4.19 3.30 16.88
C GLN A 58 -5.00 2.57 15.80
N ARG A 59 -6.13 1.96 16.17
CA ARG A 59 -7.03 1.31 15.20
C ARG A 59 -7.62 2.32 14.22
N PHE A 60 -8.01 3.50 14.69
CA PHE A 60 -8.50 4.57 13.83
C PHE A 60 -7.44 4.99 12.82
N PHE A 61 -6.21 5.26 13.28
CA PHE A 61 -5.09 5.62 12.42
C PHE A 61 -4.83 4.56 11.34
N TYR A 62 -4.74 3.27 11.70
CA TYR A 62 -4.51 2.20 10.72
C TYR A 62 -5.63 2.11 9.69
N ARG A 63 -6.89 2.30 10.10
CA ARG A 63 -8.02 2.29 9.15
C ARG A 63 -7.93 3.41 8.13
N ILE A 64 -7.61 4.63 8.59
CA ILE A 64 -7.48 5.79 7.70
C ILE A 64 -6.27 5.61 6.76
N TYR A 65 -5.12 5.19 7.29
CA TYR A 65 -3.92 4.96 6.48
C TYR A 65 -4.13 3.86 5.43
N ALA A 66 -4.76 2.74 5.81
CA ALA A 66 -5.07 1.67 4.88
C ALA A 66 -6.01 2.15 3.76
N SER A 67 -7.07 2.88 4.09
CA SER A 67 -7.98 3.44 3.08
C SER A 67 -7.24 4.34 2.08
N LEU A 68 -6.39 5.25 2.56
CA LEU A 68 -5.59 6.14 1.71
C LEU A 68 -4.69 5.33 0.77
N ARG A 69 -3.96 4.34 1.30
CA ARG A 69 -3.07 3.49 0.49
C ARG A 69 -3.81 2.57 -0.48
N ILE A 70 -5.03 2.14 -0.15
CA ILE A 70 -5.88 1.38 -1.07
C ILE A 70 -6.26 2.24 -2.28
N GLU A 71 -6.64 3.50 -2.07
CA GLU A 71 -7.00 4.43 -3.15
C GLU A 71 -5.80 4.72 -4.08
N GLU A 72 -4.60 4.77 -3.53
CA GLU A 72 -3.35 5.00 -4.28
C GLU A 72 -2.74 3.71 -4.85
N LEU A 73 -3.28 2.53 -4.52
CA LEU A 73 -2.60 1.24 -4.71
C LEU A 73 -2.22 0.95 -6.16
N PHE A 74 -3.04 1.36 -7.13
CA PHE A 74 -2.70 1.21 -8.54
C PHE A 74 -1.40 1.97 -8.88
N SER A 75 -1.27 3.20 -8.42
CA SER A 75 -0.07 4.02 -8.66
C SER A 75 1.12 3.47 -7.90
N ILE A 76 0.92 3.01 -6.66
CA ILE A 76 1.95 2.32 -5.87
C ILE A 76 2.46 1.09 -6.63
N ILE A 77 1.57 0.24 -7.17
CA ILE A 77 1.96 -0.94 -7.96
C ILE A 77 2.76 -0.55 -9.20
N ARG A 78 2.33 0.49 -9.92
CA ARG A 78 3.04 0.97 -11.11
C ARG A 78 4.47 1.41 -10.81
N ASP A 79 4.69 2.00 -9.64
CA ASP A 79 5.98 2.56 -9.23
C ASP A 79 6.84 1.52 -8.44
N PHE A 80 6.47 0.24 -8.45
CA PHE A 80 7.25 -0.84 -7.84
C PHE A 80 8.47 -1.18 -8.70
N PRO A 81 9.68 -1.40 -8.16
CA PRO A 81 10.03 -1.72 -6.76
C PRO A 81 10.28 -0.54 -5.83
N ASP A 82 10.40 0.68 -6.34
CA ASP A 82 10.73 1.87 -5.52
C ASP A 82 9.64 2.15 -4.47
N SER A 83 8.39 1.80 -4.79
CA SER A 83 7.24 1.94 -3.90
C SER A 83 7.10 0.85 -2.82
N ARG A 84 8.05 -0.10 -2.72
CA ARG A 84 7.99 -1.24 -1.78
C ARG A 84 7.67 -0.85 -0.32
N PRO A 85 8.23 0.21 0.27
CA PRO A 85 7.90 0.60 1.65
C PRO A 85 6.39 0.88 1.84
N ALA A 86 5.71 1.43 0.84
CA ALA A 86 4.27 1.69 0.91
C ALA A 86 3.45 0.39 0.90
N ILE A 87 3.91 -0.63 0.17
CA ILE A 87 3.30 -1.96 0.17
C ILE A 87 3.47 -2.65 1.54
N GLU A 88 4.66 -2.57 2.13
CA GLU A 88 4.96 -3.15 3.45
C GLU A 88 4.16 -2.45 4.57
N ASP A 89 4.04 -1.13 4.50
CA ASP A 89 3.17 -0.35 5.39
C ASP A 89 1.70 -0.75 5.26
N LEU A 90 1.19 -0.89 4.03
CA LEU A 90 -0.19 -1.32 3.79
C LEU A 90 -0.42 -2.75 4.32
N LYS A 91 0.52 -3.67 4.10
CA LYS A 91 0.48 -5.02 4.67
C LYS A 91 0.32 -4.97 6.19
N TYR A 92 1.17 -4.20 6.86
CA TYR A 92 1.14 -4.05 8.30
C TYR A 92 -0.23 -3.54 8.81
N CYS A 93 -0.84 -2.60 8.09
CA CYS A 93 -2.20 -2.11 8.39
C CYS A 93 -3.29 -3.15 8.11
N LEU A 94 -3.21 -3.91 7.01
CA LEU A 94 -4.20 -4.94 6.66
C LEU A 94 -4.21 -6.12 7.63
N GLU A 95 -3.11 -6.41 8.32
CA GLU A 95 -3.08 -7.38 9.43
C GLU A 95 -3.86 -6.89 10.68
N ARG A 96 -4.10 -5.58 10.78
CA ARG A 96 -4.69 -4.91 11.96
C ARG A 96 -6.03 -4.26 11.66
N THR A 97 -6.53 -4.43 10.44
CA THR A 97 -7.79 -3.88 9.94
C THR A 97 -8.54 -4.94 9.13
N ASP A 98 -9.84 -4.74 8.93
CA ASP A 98 -10.68 -5.66 8.15
C ASP A 98 -11.01 -5.03 6.78
N GLN A 99 -9.97 -4.68 6.01
CA GLN A 99 -10.09 -3.88 4.77
C GLN A 99 -9.65 -4.62 3.51
N ARG A 100 -9.41 -5.95 3.58
CA ARG A 100 -9.04 -6.76 2.41
C ARG A 100 -10.11 -6.70 1.31
N GLN A 101 -11.40 -6.75 1.67
CA GLN A 101 -12.48 -6.66 0.69
C GLN A 101 -12.53 -5.29 0.01
N GLN A 102 -12.33 -4.21 0.78
CA GLN A 102 -12.26 -2.84 0.23
C GLN A 102 -11.11 -2.72 -0.77
N LEU A 103 -9.94 -3.29 -0.43
CA LEU A 103 -8.78 -3.33 -1.30
C LEU A 103 -9.10 -4.02 -2.63
N LEU A 104 -9.70 -5.22 -2.57
CA LEU A 104 -10.05 -5.99 -3.77
C LEU A 104 -11.00 -5.22 -4.70
N VAL A 105 -12.06 -4.64 -4.14
CA VAL A 105 -13.04 -3.87 -4.92
C VAL A 105 -12.38 -2.65 -5.55
N SER A 106 -11.61 -1.88 -4.77
CA SER A 106 -10.96 -0.66 -5.24
C SER A 106 -9.89 -0.93 -6.30
N LEU A 107 -9.00 -1.90 -6.06
CA LEU A 107 -7.94 -2.24 -7.01
C LEU A 107 -8.51 -2.79 -8.32
N LYS A 108 -9.51 -3.68 -8.24
CA LYS A 108 -10.17 -4.21 -9.44
C LYS A 108 -10.81 -3.09 -10.27
N ALA A 109 -11.54 -2.18 -9.64
CA ALA A 109 -12.12 -1.03 -10.32
C ALA A 109 -11.04 -0.13 -10.95
N ALA A 110 -9.92 0.10 -10.26
CA ALA A 110 -8.81 0.89 -10.80
C ALA A 110 -8.15 0.21 -12.02
N LEU A 111 -7.96 -1.10 -12.01
CA LEU A 111 -7.44 -1.87 -13.15
C LEU A 111 -8.37 -1.77 -14.36
N GLU A 112 -9.66 -2.02 -14.16
CA GLU A 112 -10.67 -1.97 -15.23
C GLU A 112 -10.78 -0.57 -15.86
N THR A 113 -10.72 0.48 -15.04
CA THR A 113 -10.90 1.87 -15.52
C THR A 113 -9.64 2.50 -16.10
N ARG A 114 -8.45 2.17 -15.57
CA ARG A 114 -7.19 2.86 -15.91
C ARG A 114 -6.25 2.06 -16.81
N LEU A 115 -6.43 0.74 -16.90
CA LEU A 115 -5.51 -0.15 -17.64
C LEU A 115 -6.21 -0.95 -18.73
N LEU A 116 -7.39 -1.51 -18.44
CA LEU A 116 -8.01 -2.54 -19.29
C LEU A 116 -8.94 -1.94 -20.34
N HIS A 117 -8.42 -1.01 -21.14
CA HIS A 117 -9.15 -0.40 -22.25
C HIS A 117 -8.32 -0.35 -23.54
N PRO A 118 -8.95 -0.28 -24.72
CA PRO A 118 -8.25 -0.41 -26.02
C PRO A 118 -7.13 0.62 -26.25
N GLY A 119 -7.21 1.79 -25.60
CA GLY A 119 -6.19 2.83 -25.70
C GLY A 119 -4.86 2.57 -24.98
N VAL A 120 -4.71 1.50 -24.19
CA VAL A 120 -3.43 1.15 -23.54
C VAL A 120 -2.66 0.16 -24.40
N ASN A 121 -1.34 0.30 -24.53
CA ASN A 121 -0.53 -0.67 -25.26
C ASN A 121 -0.44 -1.99 -24.52
N THR A 122 -0.38 -3.10 -25.27
CA THR A 122 -0.25 -4.45 -24.69
C THR A 122 0.97 -4.57 -23.78
N CYS A 123 2.09 -3.94 -24.16
CA CYS A 123 3.31 -3.90 -23.37
C CYS A 123 3.08 -3.29 -21.99
N ASP A 124 2.43 -2.12 -21.91
CA ASP A 124 2.16 -1.43 -20.65
C ASP A 124 1.28 -2.27 -19.71
N ILE A 125 0.31 -3.01 -20.27
CA ILE A 125 -0.53 -3.95 -19.51
C ILE A 125 0.30 -5.09 -18.94
N ILE A 126 1.20 -5.67 -19.74
CA ILE A 126 2.07 -6.77 -19.32
C ILE A 126 3.04 -6.28 -18.23
N THR A 127 3.69 -5.13 -18.42
CA THR A 127 4.63 -4.55 -17.46
C THR A 127 3.95 -4.23 -16.13
N LEU A 128 2.77 -3.59 -16.16
CA LEU A 128 2.02 -3.36 -14.93
C LEU A 128 1.60 -4.68 -14.28
N TYR A 129 1.25 -5.71 -15.06
CA TYR A 129 0.88 -7.00 -14.51
C TYR A 129 2.05 -7.67 -13.77
N ILE A 130 3.27 -7.57 -14.30
CA ILE A 130 4.47 -8.09 -13.63
C ILE A 130 4.76 -7.31 -12.35
N SER A 131 4.69 -5.97 -12.41
CA SER A 131 4.80 -5.12 -11.22
C SER A 131 3.75 -5.49 -10.17
N ALA A 132 2.50 -5.75 -10.57
CA ALA A 132 1.43 -6.22 -9.70
C ALA A 132 1.75 -7.59 -9.08
N ILE A 133 2.33 -8.52 -9.85
CA ILE A 133 2.77 -9.82 -9.35
C ILE A 133 3.80 -9.66 -8.22
N LYS A 134 4.80 -8.81 -8.44
CA LYS A 134 5.86 -8.57 -7.46
C LYS A 134 5.31 -7.86 -6.21
N ALA A 135 4.56 -6.77 -6.39
CA ALA A 135 4.02 -5.97 -5.30
C ALA A 135 3.00 -6.74 -4.45
N LEU A 136 2.04 -7.42 -5.08
CA LEU A 136 0.99 -8.14 -4.35
C LEU A 136 1.51 -9.40 -3.65
N ARG A 137 2.60 -10.00 -4.14
CA ARG A 137 3.30 -11.08 -3.41
C ARG A 137 3.92 -10.59 -2.10
N VAL A 138 4.44 -9.36 -2.07
CA VAL A 138 4.93 -8.75 -0.83
C VAL A 138 3.77 -8.47 0.13
N LEU A 139 2.68 -7.90 -0.41
CA LEU A 139 1.47 -7.51 0.33
C LEU A 139 0.78 -8.73 0.98
N ASP A 140 0.56 -9.79 0.21
CA ASP A 140 -0.17 -11.00 0.60
C ASP A 140 0.56 -12.25 0.08
N PRO A 141 1.44 -12.86 0.89
CA PRO A 141 2.22 -14.03 0.49
C PRO A 141 1.37 -15.25 0.08
N SER A 142 0.09 -15.29 0.48
CA SER A 142 -0.85 -16.35 0.06
C SER A 142 -1.27 -16.22 -1.41
N MET A 143 -0.99 -15.07 -2.04
CA MET A 143 -1.34 -14.73 -3.43
C MET A 143 -2.85 -14.65 -3.71
N VAL A 144 -3.72 -14.80 -2.70
CA VAL A 144 -5.17 -14.76 -2.87
C VAL A 144 -5.61 -13.39 -3.39
N ILE A 145 -5.04 -12.29 -2.87
CA ILE A 145 -5.35 -10.95 -3.37
C ILE A 145 -5.00 -10.81 -4.85
N LEU A 146 -3.84 -11.34 -5.26
CA LEU A 146 -3.41 -11.30 -6.66
C LEU A 146 -4.34 -12.12 -7.56
N GLU A 147 -4.68 -13.33 -7.14
CA GLU A 147 -5.55 -14.21 -7.92
C GLU A 147 -6.89 -13.52 -8.22
N VAL A 148 -7.50 -12.92 -7.19
CA VAL A 148 -8.82 -12.28 -7.34
C VAL A 148 -8.73 -10.94 -8.06
N ALA A 149 -7.81 -10.05 -7.68
CA ALA A 149 -7.74 -8.70 -8.23
C ALA A 149 -7.24 -8.66 -9.69
N CYS A 150 -6.34 -9.56 -10.07
CA CYS A 150 -5.73 -9.57 -11.40
C CYS A 150 -6.40 -10.53 -12.40
N GLU A 151 -7.47 -11.23 -12.02
CA GLU A 151 -8.23 -12.05 -12.96
C GLU A 151 -8.72 -11.28 -14.21
N PRO A 152 -9.20 -10.02 -14.09
CA PRO A 152 -9.56 -9.22 -15.26
C PRO A 152 -8.40 -8.96 -16.22
N ILE A 153 -7.17 -8.81 -15.70
CA ILE A 153 -5.97 -8.61 -16.54
C ILE A 153 -5.73 -9.84 -17.41
N ARG A 154 -5.76 -11.04 -16.81
CA ARG A 154 -5.58 -12.31 -17.53
C ARG A 154 -6.67 -12.51 -18.59
N ARG A 155 -7.92 -12.19 -18.24
CA ARG A 155 -9.03 -12.26 -19.19
C ARG A 155 -8.83 -11.30 -20.36
N TYR A 156 -8.42 -10.07 -20.10
CA TYR A 156 -8.23 -9.04 -21.13
C TYR A 156 -7.04 -9.33 -22.05
N LEU A 157 -5.90 -9.80 -21.52
CA LEU A 157 -4.74 -10.15 -22.34
C LEU A 157 -5.03 -11.32 -23.31
N ARG A 158 -5.92 -12.25 -22.93
CA ARG A 158 -6.38 -13.33 -23.83
C ARG A 158 -7.21 -12.83 -25.01
N THR A 159 -7.81 -11.64 -24.92
CA THR A 159 -8.59 -11.05 -26.03
C THR A 159 -7.73 -10.23 -26.99
N ARG A 160 -6.47 -9.94 -26.65
CA ARG A 160 -5.54 -9.19 -27.51
C ARG A 160 -4.70 -10.15 -28.35
N GLU A 161 -4.82 -10.04 -29.66
CA GLU A 161 -4.15 -10.93 -30.62
C GLU A 161 -2.62 -10.83 -30.59
N ASP A 162 -2.08 -9.67 -30.17
CA ASP A 162 -0.64 -9.40 -30.17
C ASP A 162 0.06 -9.81 -28.87
N THR A 163 -0.66 -10.27 -27.84
CA THR A 163 -0.09 -10.61 -26.51
C THR A 163 1.07 -11.58 -26.59
N VAL A 164 0.93 -12.70 -27.32
CA VAL A 164 1.99 -13.72 -27.42
C VAL A 164 3.24 -13.14 -28.06
N ARG A 165 3.07 -12.37 -29.16
CA ARG A 165 4.19 -11.71 -29.85
C ARG A 165 4.93 -10.76 -28.92
N GLN A 166 4.22 -9.97 -28.13
CA GLN A 166 4.82 -9.01 -27.19
C GLN A 166 5.58 -9.70 -26.07
N ILE A 167 5.06 -10.81 -25.54
CA ILE A 167 5.75 -11.61 -24.51
C ILE A 167 7.03 -12.22 -25.09
N VAL A 168 6.95 -12.85 -26.27
CA VAL A 168 8.13 -13.46 -26.92
C VAL A 168 9.18 -12.40 -27.21
N ALA A 169 8.80 -11.28 -27.82
CA ALA A 169 9.72 -10.20 -28.16
C ALA A 169 10.45 -9.63 -26.93
N GLY A 170 9.76 -9.50 -25.79
CA GLY A 170 10.42 -9.03 -24.56
C GLY A 170 11.29 -10.07 -23.86
N LEU A 171 11.05 -11.37 -24.09
CA LEU A 171 11.95 -12.44 -23.63
C LEU A 171 13.19 -12.60 -24.54
N THR A 172 13.06 -12.32 -25.83
CA THR A 172 14.16 -12.44 -26.80
C THR A 172 14.99 -11.16 -26.95
N GLY A 173 14.52 -10.04 -26.42
CA GLY A 173 15.21 -8.74 -26.50
C GLY A 173 15.10 -8.08 -27.88
N ASP A 174 14.20 -8.56 -28.75
CA ASP A 174 14.05 -8.10 -30.13
C ASP A 174 13.18 -6.83 -30.28
N SER A 175 12.80 -6.19 -29.17
CA SER A 175 11.97 -4.99 -29.18
C SER A 175 12.60 -3.84 -28.39
N ASP A 176 12.64 -2.67 -29.03
CA ASP A 176 13.14 -1.39 -28.49
C ASP A 176 12.36 -0.85 -27.26
N GLY A 177 11.41 -1.60 -26.71
CA GLY A 177 10.62 -1.21 -25.54
C GLY A 177 10.21 -2.34 -24.59
N THR A 178 10.59 -3.60 -24.87
CA THR A 178 10.14 -4.75 -24.07
C THR A 178 11.29 -5.61 -23.53
N GLY A 179 12.55 -5.25 -23.80
CA GLY A 179 13.75 -5.93 -23.28
C GLY A 179 13.88 -5.95 -21.74
N ASP A 180 13.02 -5.23 -21.03
CA ASP A 180 12.95 -5.22 -19.57
C ASP A 180 12.20 -6.45 -19.00
N LEU A 181 11.38 -7.15 -19.80
CA LEU A 181 10.60 -8.31 -19.33
C LEU A 181 11.50 -9.48 -18.88
N ALA A 182 12.62 -9.72 -19.57
CA ALA A 182 13.58 -10.76 -19.19
C ALA A 182 14.34 -10.42 -17.89
N VAL A 183 14.50 -9.14 -17.59
CA VAL A 183 15.12 -8.65 -16.34
C VAL A 183 14.10 -8.65 -15.20
N GLU A 184 12.82 -8.48 -15.54
CA GLU A 184 11.72 -8.39 -14.59
C GLU A 184 11.20 -9.75 -14.08
N LEU A 185 11.42 -10.87 -14.78
CA LEU A 185 10.96 -12.21 -14.40
C LEU A 185 11.99 -12.99 -13.56
#